data_AF-A0A6A4W226-F1
#
_entry.id   AF-A0A6A4W226-F1
#
_cell.length_a   1.000
_cell.length_b   1.000
_cell.length_c   1.000
_cell.angle_alpha   90.00
_cell.angle_beta   90.00
_cell.angle_gamma   90.00
#
_symmetry.space_group_name_H-M   'P 1'
#
loop_
_entity.id
_entity.type
_entity.pdbx_description
1 polymer ?
#
loop_
_entity_poly.entity_id
_entity_poly.type
_entity_poly.pdbx_seq_one_letter_code
_entity_poly.pdbx_strand_id
1 'polypeptide(L)'
;MHNLQRWCRRRDAALATLTSRDADDRTLCQLAAAVAGSADLAVTVRGLSSGHCAEVTGELELRRPGEAALLRQFKAEDRNVRVFAAGTSRAVL
;
A
#
# COMPACT_ATOMS: atom_id res chain seq x y z
N MET A 1 -4.69 -16.95 -6.84
CA MET A 1 -3.54 -16.10 -7.22
C MET A 1 -2.58 -16.76 -8.20
N HIS A 2 -2.11 -17.99 -7.97
CA HIS A 2 -1.16 -18.70 -8.85
C HIS A 2 -1.50 -18.71 -10.35
N ASN A 3 -2.75 -19.00 -10.71
CA ASN A 3 -3.18 -19.03 -12.12
C ASN A 3 -3.14 -17.64 -12.76
N LEU A 4 -3.46 -16.60 -11.99
CA LEU A 4 -3.46 -15.20 -12.46
C LEU A 4 -2.02 -14.71 -12.69
N GLN A 5 -1.10 -15.01 -11.77
CA GLN A 5 0.33 -14.73 -11.95
C GLN A 5 0.88 -15.38 -13.22
N ARG A 6 0.58 -16.67 -13.43
CA ARG A 6 1.00 -17.38 -14.65
C ARG A 6 0.41 -16.76 -15.91
N TRP A 7 -0.84 -16.31 -15.85
CA TRP A 7 -1.50 -15.66 -16.99
C TRP A 7 -0.86 -14.31 -17.32
N CYS A 8 -0.55 -13.48 -16.31
CA CYS A 8 0.12 -12.19 -16.45
C CYS A 8 1.53 -12.33 -17.02
N ARG A 9 2.34 -13.26 -16.47
CA ARG A 9 3.71 -13.51 -16.95
C ARG A 9 3.78 -13.94 -18.41
N ARG A 10 2.80 -14.73 -18.89
CA ARG A 10 2.74 -15.15 -20.31
C ARG A 10 2.47 -13.99 -21.28
N ARG A 11 2.04 -12.84 -20.77
CA ARG A 11 1.63 -11.67 -21.55
C ARG A 11 2.50 -10.44 -21.29
N ASP A 12 3.61 -10.62 -20.56
CA ASP A 12 4.46 -9.52 -20.10
C ASP A 12 3.67 -8.42 -19.36
N ALA A 13 2.66 -8.83 -18.60
CA ALA A 13 1.82 -7.94 -17.81
C ALA A 13 2.20 -8.00 -16.33
N ALA A 14 2.23 -6.84 -15.67
CA ALA A 14 2.43 -6.75 -14.23
C ALA A 14 1.12 -7.04 -13.46
N LEU A 15 1.23 -7.81 -12.38
CA LEU A 15 0.13 -8.05 -11.45
C LEU A 15 0.25 -7.13 -10.24
N ALA A 16 -0.68 -6.19 -10.13
CA ALA A 16 -0.90 -5.41 -8.92
C ALA A 16 -2.09 -6.00 -8.13
N THR A 17 -2.01 -5.96 -6.81
CA THR A 17 -3.13 -6.33 -5.93
C THR A 17 -3.48 -5.19 -5.00
N LEU A 18 -4.79 -5.00 -4.80
CA LEU A 18 -5.35 -4.08 -3.81
C LEU A 18 -6.17 -4.92 -2.83
N THR A 19 -5.88 -4.79 -1.55
CA THR A 19 -6.63 -5.46 -0.49
C THR A 19 -7.12 -4.42 0.50
N SER A 20 -8.43 -4.39 0.74
CA SER A 20 -9.02 -3.71 1.89
C SER A 20 -9.15 -4.72 3.03
N ARG A 21 -8.78 -4.31 4.24
CA ARG A 21 -8.85 -5.15 5.44
C ARG A 21 -9.19 -4.29 6.64
N ASP A 22 -9.96 -4.86 7.55
CA ASP A 22 -10.02 -4.36 8.92
C ASP A 22 -8.67 -4.62 9.60
N ALA A 23 -8.12 -3.61 10.28
CA ALA A 23 -6.85 -3.73 10.98
C ALA A 23 -6.98 -4.65 12.21
N ASP A 24 -8.17 -4.77 12.78
CA ASP A 24 -8.43 -5.56 13.98
C ASP A 24 -8.72 -7.04 13.66
N ASP A 25 -9.06 -7.36 12.40
CA ASP A 25 -9.24 -8.74 11.96
C ASP A 25 -7.91 -9.36 11.50
N ARG A 26 -7.32 -10.15 12.40
CA ARG A 26 -6.08 -10.88 12.15
C ARG A 26 -6.16 -11.83 10.95
N THR A 27 -7.31 -12.47 10.73
CA THR A 27 -7.49 -13.44 9.64
C THR A 27 -7.46 -12.72 8.30
N LEU A 28 -8.19 -11.60 8.19
CA LEU A 28 -8.16 -10.75 7.00
C LEU A 28 -6.77 -10.15 6.77
N CYS A 29 -6.06 -9.78 7.84
CA CYS A 29 -4.68 -9.32 7.74
C CYS A 29 -3.74 -10.37 7.13
N GLN A 30 -3.86 -11.63 7.56
CA GLN A 30 -3.05 -12.74 7.04
C GLN A 30 -3.40 -13.07 5.59
N LEU A 31 -4.70 -13.10 5.25
CA LEU A 31 -5.14 -13.34 3.88
C LEU A 31 -4.65 -12.24 2.93
N ALA A 32 -4.78 -10.97 3.33
CA ALA A 32 -4.28 -9.84 2.57
C ALA A 32 -2.75 -9.92 2.34
N ALA A 33 -1.99 -10.33 3.36
CA ALA A 33 -0.55 -10.52 3.25
C ALA A 33 -0.18 -11.64 2.27
N ALA A 34 -0.94 -12.75 2.27
CA ALA A 34 -0.76 -13.86 1.34
C ALA A 34 -1.07 -13.46 -0.11
N VAL A 35 -2.16 -12.69 -0.33
CA VAL A 35 -2.50 -12.14 -1.65
C VAL A 35 -1.43 -11.16 -2.13
N ALA A 36 -1.01 -10.22 -1.26
CA ALA A 36 0.05 -9.26 -1.54
C ALA A 36 1.37 -9.95 -1.92
N GLY A 37 1.73 -11.04 -1.25
CA GLY A 37 2.95 -11.82 -1.56
C GLY A 37 2.95 -12.49 -2.94
N SER A 38 1.80 -12.51 -3.62
CA SER A 38 1.67 -13.05 -4.98
C SER A 38 1.67 -11.96 -6.07
N ALA A 39 1.71 -10.69 -5.71
CA ALA A 39 1.79 -9.60 -6.68
C ALA A 39 3.24 -9.30 -7.06
N ASP A 40 3.45 -8.72 -8.25
CA ASP A 40 4.77 -8.16 -8.63
C ASP A 40 5.03 -6.86 -7.86
N LEU A 41 3.96 -6.16 -7.48
CA LEU A 41 3.96 -5.03 -6.55
C LEU A 41 2.71 -5.09 -5.68
N ALA A 42 2.92 -5.07 -4.36
CA ALA A 42 1.84 -4.89 -3.40
C ALA A 42 1.83 -3.46 -2.87
N VAL A 43 0.64 -2.87 -2.81
CA VAL A 43 0.43 -1.53 -2.27
C VAL A 43 -0.55 -1.63 -1.10
N THR A 44 -0.11 -1.24 0.08
CA THR A 44 -0.98 -1.12 1.26
C THR A 44 -1.18 0.36 1.58
N VAL A 45 -2.44 0.79 1.64
CA VAL A 45 -2.80 2.16 2.04
C VAL A 45 -3.33 2.11 3.47
N ARG A 46 -2.86 2.99 4.34
CA ARG A 46 -3.34 3.13 5.72
C ARG A 46 -3.72 4.58 5.97
N GLY A 47 -4.97 4.84 6.35
CA GLY A 47 -5.36 6.16 6.86
C GLY A 47 -4.81 6.35 8.26
N LEU A 48 -4.27 7.54 8.57
CA LEU A 48 -3.87 7.85 9.94
C LEU A 48 -5.11 8.20 10.75
N SER A 49 -5.31 7.51 11.88
CA SER A 49 -6.46 7.70 12.77
C SER A 49 -6.29 8.89 13.73
N SER A 50 -5.08 9.47 13.82
CA SER A 50 -4.83 10.68 14.59
C SER A 50 -5.42 11.90 13.86
N GLY A 51 -6.25 12.65 14.57
CA GLY A 51 -7.09 13.71 14.01
C GLY A 51 -6.36 14.66 13.08
N HIS A 52 -6.94 14.86 11.89
CA HIS A 52 -6.67 15.96 10.96
C HIS A 52 -5.24 16.54 11.05
N CYS A 53 -4.23 15.76 10.65
CA CYS A 53 -2.96 16.38 10.27
C CYS A 53 -3.21 17.10 8.94
N ALA A 54 -3.21 18.44 8.95
CA ALA A 54 -3.46 19.25 7.76
C ALA A 54 -2.49 18.94 6.60
N GLU A 55 -1.36 18.28 6.90
CA GLU A 55 -0.31 17.96 5.94
C GLU A 55 -0.26 16.49 5.53
N VAL A 56 -0.83 15.56 6.31
CA VAL A 56 -0.72 14.11 6.05
C VAL A 56 -2.07 13.42 6.30
N THR A 57 -2.60 12.77 5.27
CA THR A 57 -3.84 11.98 5.36
C THR A 57 -3.57 10.52 5.72
N GLY A 58 -2.44 9.98 5.28
CA GLY A 58 -2.15 8.56 5.48
C GLY A 58 -0.76 8.14 5.02
N GLU A 59 -0.56 6.83 5.04
CA GLU A 59 0.67 6.15 4.65
C GLU A 59 0.43 5.12 3.56
N LEU A 60 1.47 4.90 2.77
CA LEU A 60 1.56 3.96 1.67
C LEU A 60 2.77 3.07 1.92
N GLU A 61 2.54 1.77 1.98
CA GLU A 61 3.60 0.76 2.01
C GLU A 61 3.65 0.07 0.65
N LEU A 62 4.77 0.21 -0.05
CA LEU A 62 5.04 -0.41 -1.33
C LEU A 62 6.00 -1.58 -1.10
N ARG A 63 5.61 -2.78 -1.53
CA ARG A 63 6.43 -3.98 -1.33
C ARG A 63 6.55 -4.76 -2.63
N ARG A 64 7.80 -4.96 -3.07
CA ARG A 64 8.16 -5.89 -4.14
C ARG A 64 8.73 -7.18 -3.53
N PRO A 65 8.52 -8.34 -4.16
CA PRO A 65 9.13 -9.59 -3.71
C PRO A 65 10.67 -9.47 -3.68
N GLY A 66 11.29 -9.78 -2.54
CA GLY A 66 12.75 -9.74 -2.37
C GLY A 66 13.35 -8.37 -2.06
N GLU A 67 12.54 -7.31 -2.00
CA GLU A 67 12.99 -5.96 -1.63
C GLU A 67 12.45 -5.54 -0.25
N ALA A 68 13.14 -4.61 0.39
CA ALA A 68 12.65 -3.96 1.60
C ALA A 68 11.38 -3.15 1.28
N ALA A 69 10.45 -3.07 2.24
CA ALA A 69 9.25 -2.25 2.07
C ALA A 69 9.62 -0.76 1.98
N LEU A 70 9.06 -0.08 0.98
CA LEU A 70 9.21 1.37 0.80
C LEU A 70 8.00 2.07 1.40
N LEU A 71 8.23 2.82 2.48
CA LEU A 71 7.21 3.61 3.15
C LEU A 71 7.14 5.04 2.57
N ARG A 72 5.93 5.48 2.30
CA ARG A 72 5.59 6.81 1.79
C ARG A 72 4.42 7.37 2.59
N GLN A 73 4.31 8.69 2.62
CA GLN A 73 3.16 9.40 3.17
C GLN A 73 2.39 10.05 2.03
N PHE A 74 1.08 10.24 2.23
CA PHE A 74 0.27 10.96 1.28
C PHE A 74 -0.65 11.97 1.94
N LYS A 75 -0.97 13.02 1.17
CA LYS A 75 -2.04 13.98 1.45
C LYS A 75 -3.08 13.88 0.35
N ALA A 76 -4.31 13.54 0.73
CA ALA A 76 -5.46 13.64 -0.14
C ALA A 76 -6.03 15.06 -0.02
N GLU A 77 -6.20 15.71 -1.16
CA GLU A 77 -6.88 16.99 -1.36
C GLU A 77 -8.12 16.70 -2.23
N ASP A 78 -9.10 17.61 -2.25
CA ASP A 78 -10.41 17.39 -2.90
C ASP A 78 -10.35 16.85 -4.35
N ARG A 79 -9.27 17.13 -5.07
CA ARG A 79 -9.08 16.71 -6.47
C ARG A 79 -7.72 16.04 -6.76
N ASN A 80 -6.88 15.82 -5.75
CA ASN A 80 -5.53 15.30 -6.00
C ASN A 80 -4.96 14.54 -4.80
N VAL A 81 -3.97 13.68 -5.06
CA VAL A 81 -3.21 12.98 -4.03
C VAL A 81 -1.72 13.27 -4.22
N ARG A 82 -1.10 13.87 -3.21
CA ARG A 82 0.36 14.11 -3.20
C ARG A 82 1.02 13.01 -2.37
N VAL A 83 2.04 12.37 -2.93
CA VAL A 83 2.83 11.31 -2.27
C VAL A 83 4.25 11.81 -2.05
N PHE A 84 4.77 11.63 -0.84
CA PHE A 84 6.09 12.08 -0.44
C PHE A 84 6.79 11.04 0.44
N ALA A 85 8.10 11.20 0.66
CA ALA A 85 8.84 10.32 1.56
C ALA A 85 8.29 10.43 3.00
N ALA A 86 8.27 9.32 3.72
CA ALA A 86 7.87 9.36 5.12
C ALA A 86 8.84 10.27 5.92
N GLY A 87 8.29 11.11 6.80
CA GLY A 87 9.08 11.98 7.67
C GLY A 87 9.56 13.29 7.02
N THR A 88 9.19 13.59 5.78
CA THR A 88 9.50 14.89 5.14
C THR A 88 8.43 15.95 5.35
N SER A 89 7.33 15.62 6.04
CA SER A 89 6.28 16.56 6.40
C SER A 89 6.71 17.43 7.59
N ARG A 90 6.44 18.74 7.53
CA ARG A 90 6.76 19.68 8.62
C ARG A 90 6.01 19.34 9.91
N ALA A 91 4.88 18.65 9.81
CA ALA A 91 4.12 18.15 10.95
C ALA A 91 4.78 16.99 11.74
N VAL A 92 5.93 16.46 11.29
CA VAL A 92 6.67 15.36 11.95
C VAL A 92 8.04 15.83 12.50
N LEU A 93 8.39 17.12 12.35
CA LEU A 93 9.55 17.78 12.97
C LEU A 93 9.11 18.70 14.10
#